data_AF-A0A650A338-F1
#
_entry.id   AF-A0A650A338-F1
#
_cell.length_a   1.000
_cell.length_b   1.000
_cell.length_c   1.000
_cell.angle_alpha   90.00
_cell.angle_beta   90.00
_cell.angle_gamma   90.00
#
_symmetry.space_group_name_H-M   'P 1'
#
loop_
_entity.id
_entity.type
_entity.pdbx_description
1 polymer ?
#
loop_
_entity_poly.entity_id
_entity_poly.type
_entity_poly.pdbx_seq_one_letter_code
_entity_poly.pdbx_strand_id
1 'polypeptide(L)'
;MRTYRAVLARLDAGASPERIADDLDRREDAVRAILESMRREGHVRRIDCSETGCSACPMADACPTPTSQTAQYVVSADGRALLGDERSSEQLTER
;
A
#
# COMPACT_ATOMS: atom_id res chain seq x y z
N MET A 1 3.01 8.33 14.56
CA MET A 1 3.45 8.34 13.14
C MET A 1 4.27 7.12 12.68
N ARG A 2 4.54 6.09 13.52
CA ARG A 2 5.34 4.91 13.10
C ARG A 2 4.51 3.85 12.34
N THR A 3 3.28 3.57 12.79
CA THR A 3 2.39 2.57 12.19
C THR A 3 1.88 2.98 10.80
N TYR A 4 1.58 4.26 10.60
CA TYR A 4 1.09 4.79 9.33
C TYR A 4 2.07 4.55 8.19
N ARG A 5 3.34 4.95 8.38
CA ARG A 5 4.44 4.69 7.42
C ARG A 5 4.74 3.19 7.28
N ALA A 6 4.69 2.41 8.36
CA ALA A 6 4.93 0.97 8.32
C ALA A 6 3.90 0.22 7.47
N VAL A 7 2.63 0.61 7.53
CA VAL A 7 1.55 0.09 6.67
C VAL A 7 1.79 0.54 5.22
N LEU A 8 2.12 1.81 5.00
CA LEU A 8 2.37 2.37 3.68
C LEU A 8 3.55 1.69 2.94
N ALA A 9 4.66 1.46 3.64
CA ALA A 9 5.85 0.80 3.08
C ALA A 9 5.57 -0.66 2.69
N ARG A 10 4.82 -1.39 3.53
CA ARG A 10 4.43 -2.78 3.22
C ARG A 10 3.43 -2.84 2.08
N LEU A 11 2.53 -1.88 2.00
CA LEU A 11 1.59 -1.75 0.89
C LEU A 11 2.32 -1.45 -0.43
N ASP A 12 3.34 -0.57 -0.42
CA ASP A 12 4.18 -0.29 -1.60
C ASP A 12 4.97 -1.54 -2.05
N ALA A 13 5.37 -2.39 -1.10
CA ALA A 13 5.97 -3.70 -1.39
C ALA A 13 4.98 -4.76 -1.91
N GLY A 14 3.69 -4.42 -2.05
CA GLY A 14 2.64 -5.32 -2.57
C GLY A 14 2.01 -6.25 -1.51
N ALA A 15 2.20 -5.99 -0.22
CA ALA A 15 1.58 -6.78 0.83
C ALA A 15 0.06 -6.50 0.93
N SER A 16 -0.73 -7.55 1.08
CA SER A 16 -2.18 -7.44 1.31
C SER A 16 -2.49 -6.99 2.74
N PRO A 17 -3.68 -6.38 3.00
CA PRO A 17 -4.05 -5.91 4.34
C PRO A 17 -3.95 -6.99 5.43
N GLU A 18 -4.33 -8.22 5.11
CA GLU A 18 -4.21 -9.40 5.97
C GLU A 18 -2.75 -9.66 6.38
N ARG A 19 -1.84 -9.66 5.41
CA ARG A 19 -0.40 -9.88 5.63
C ARG A 19 0.23 -8.74 6.41
N ILE A 20 -0.21 -7.51 6.17
CA ILE A 20 0.24 -6.33 6.94
C ILE A 20 -0.24 -6.42 8.39
N ALA A 21 -1.46 -6.90 8.60
CA ALA A 21 -2.02 -7.10 9.93
C ALA A 21 -1.23 -8.15 10.72
N ASP A 22 -0.95 -9.29 10.09
CA ASP A 22 -0.13 -10.36 10.66
C ASP A 22 1.29 -9.86 11.02
N ASP A 23 1.96 -9.19 10.08
CA ASP A 23 3.33 -8.72 10.27
C ASP A 23 3.46 -7.61 11.33
N LEU A 24 2.39 -6.83 11.54
CA LEU A 24 2.35 -5.80 12.58
C LEU A 24 1.78 -6.28 13.91
N ASP A 25 1.40 -7.55 14.02
CA ASP A 25 0.65 -8.14 15.15
C ASP A 25 -0.58 -7.28 15.49
N ARG A 26 -1.39 -6.98 14.46
CA ARG A 26 -2.58 -6.14 14.55
C ARG A 26 -3.80 -6.83 13.98
N ARG A 27 -4.96 -6.34 14.42
CA ARG A 27 -6.23 -6.72 13.82
C ARG A 27 -6.33 -6.16 12.40
N GLU A 28 -6.79 -6.99 11.48
CA GLU A 28 -7.02 -6.60 10.09
C GLU A 28 -7.99 -5.40 10.00
N ASP A 29 -9.05 -5.36 10.81
CA ASP A 29 -9.98 -4.22 10.87
C ASP A 29 -9.27 -2.90 11.19
N ALA A 30 -8.27 -2.94 12.07
CA ALA A 30 -7.49 -1.76 12.41
C ALA A 30 -6.62 -1.32 11.24
N VAL A 31 -6.01 -2.26 10.51
CA VAL A 31 -5.23 -1.96 9.29
C VAL A 31 -6.13 -1.39 8.20
N ARG A 32 -7.32 -1.96 8.00
CA ARG A 32 -8.34 -1.45 7.07
C ARG A 32 -8.78 -0.03 7.43
N ALA A 33 -9.00 0.26 8.71
CA ALA A 33 -9.32 1.61 9.18
C ALA A 33 -8.19 2.60 8.87
N ILE A 34 -6.94 2.22 9.07
CA ILE A 34 -5.77 3.07 8.74
C ILE A 34 -5.69 3.28 7.22
N LEU A 35 -5.92 2.25 6.40
CA LEU A 35 -5.96 2.36 4.94
C LEU A 35 -7.07 3.29 4.46
N GLU A 36 -8.24 3.27 5.10
CA GLU A 36 -9.34 4.17 4.80
C GLU A 36 -9.01 5.63 5.18
N SER A 37 -8.31 5.85 6.30
CA SER A 37 -7.77 7.16 6.65
C SER A 37 -6.76 7.64 5.59
N MET A 38 -5.79 6.81 5.22
CA MET A 38 -4.83 7.10 4.15
C MET A 38 -5.51 7.43 2.82
N ARG A 39 -6.63 6.77 2.52
CA ARG A 39 -7.41 7.01 1.30
C ARG A 39 -8.05 8.39 1.31
N ARG A 40 -8.61 8.80 2.45
CA ARG A 40 -9.18 10.15 2.63
C ARG A 40 -8.14 11.24 2.52
N GLU A 41 -6.91 10.95 2.95
CA GLU A 41 -5.76 11.85 2.84
C GLU A 41 -5.13 11.85 1.44
N GLY A 42 -5.51 10.93 0.56
CA GLY A 42 -5.01 10.83 -0.82
C GLY A 42 -3.72 10.03 -1.00
N HIS A 43 -3.15 9.48 0.08
CA HIS A 43 -1.89 8.73 0.04
C HIS A 43 -2.05 7.32 -0.55
N VAL A 44 -3.25 6.75 -0.51
CA VAL A 44 -3.57 5.45 -1.13
C VAL A 44 -4.87 5.54 -1.93
N ARG A 45 -5.01 4.69 -2.95
CA ARG A 45 -6.25 4.53 -3.72
C ARG A 45 -6.74 3.10 -3.59
N ARG A 46 -8.05 2.95 -3.35
CA ARG A 46 -8.71 1.66 -3.45
C ARG A 46 -9.10 1.43 -4.91
N ILE A 47 -8.69 0.30 -5.47
CA ILE A 47 -9.10 -0.18 -6.77
C ILE A 47 -10.00 -1.38 -6.52
N ASP A 48 -11.27 -1.25 -6.87
CA ASP A 48 -12.21 -2.36 -6.81
C ASP A 48 -11.96 -3.24 -8.04
N CYS A 49 -11.23 -4.33 -7.85
CA CYS A 49 -10.93 -5.33 -8.88
C CYS A 49 -12.10 -6.32 -8.96
N SER A 50 -13.22 -5.90 -9.54
CA SER A 50 -14.27 -6.84 -9.96
C SER A 50 -13.76 -7.71 -11.12
N GLU A 51 -14.37 -8.87 -11.34
CA GLU A 51 -13.91 -9.96 -12.24
C GLU A 51 -13.55 -9.55 -13.68
N THR A 52 -13.93 -8.34 -14.12
CA THR A 52 -13.63 -7.79 -15.46
C THR A 52 -12.47 -6.78 -15.46
N GLY A 53 -12.06 -6.26 -14.31
CA GLY A 53 -11.17 -5.10 -14.19
C GLY A 53 -9.69 -5.40 -14.46
N CYS A 54 -9.17 -6.52 -13.95
CA CYS A 54 -7.77 -6.88 -14.15
C CYS A 54 -7.49 -7.26 -15.62
N SER A 55 -8.42 -7.94 -16.30
CA SER A 55 -8.30 -8.34 -17.70
C SER A 55 -8.26 -7.16 -18.68
N ALA A 56 -8.76 -5.99 -18.25
CA ALA A 56 -8.79 -4.75 -19.03
C ALA A 56 -7.61 -3.81 -18.70
N CYS A 57 -6.80 -4.12 -17.70
CA CYS A 57 -5.61 -3.32 -17.39
C CYS A 57 -4.49 -3.66 -18.38
N PRO A 58 -3.96 -2.70 -19.17
CA PRO A 58 -2.86 -2.94 -20.10
C PRO A 58 -1.53 -3.35 -19.43
N MET A 59 -1.49 -3.37 -18.08
CA MET A 59 -0.39 -3.86 -17.24
C MET A 59 -0.77 -5.07 -16.38
N ALA A 60 -1.85 -5.80 -16.72
CA ALA A 60 -2.29 -6.97 -15.95
C ALA A 60 -1.18 -8.01 -15.74
N ASP A 61 -0.35 -8.25 -16.75
CA ASP A 61 0.80 -9.17 -16.73
C ASP A 61 1.93 -8.72 -15.77
N ALA A 62 2.07 -7.40 -15.56
CA ALA A 62 3.11 -6.82 -14.72
C ALA A 62 2.62 -6.46 -13.31
N CYS A 63 1.34 -6.71 -13.01
CA CYS A 63 0.75 -6.39 -11.72
C CYS A 63 1.09 -7.52 -10.73
N PRO A 64 1.97 -7.30 -9.73
CA PRO A 64 2.39 -8.35 -8.80
C PRO A 64 1.30 -8.74 -7.79
N THR A 65 0.10 -8.17 -7.91
CA THR A 65 -0.98 -8.30 -6.93
C THR A 65 -1.86 -9.50 -7.25
N PRO A 66 -2.15 -10.38 -6.28
CA PRO A 66 -2.97 -11.57 -6.50
C PRO A 66 -4.39 -11.19 -6.96
N THR A 67 -4.81 -11.78 -8.07
CA THR A 67 -6.08 -11.55 -8.79
C THR A 67 -7.32 -12.00 -8.01
N SER A 68 -7.15 -12.64 -6.85
CA SER A 68 -8.26 -13.21 -6.04
C SER A 68 -8.90 -12.22 -5.05
N GLN A 69 -8.45 -10.96 -4.99
CA GLN A 69 -9.01 -9.97 -4.07
C GLN A 69 -9.96 -9.01 -4.79
N THR A 70 -11.21 -8.94 -4.30
CA THR A 70 -12.30 -8.10 -4.84
C THR A 70 -12.00 -6.59 -4.74
N ALA A 71 -11.10 -6.20 -3.85
CA ALA A 71 -10.62 -4.82 -3.72
C ALA A 71 -9.14 -4.81 -3.32
N GLN A 72 -8.35 -3.98 -3.98
CA GLN A 72 -6.93 -3.78 -3.74
C GLN A 72 -6.66 -2.34 -3.32
N TYR A 73 -5.64 -2.13 -2.50
CA TYR A 73 -5.15 -0.80 -2.13
C TYR A 73 -3.79 -0.57 -2.80
N VAL A 74 -3.62 0.55 -3.48
CA VAL A 74 -2.37 0.95 -4.13
C VAL A 74 -1.88 2.28 -3.59
N VAL A 75 -0.57 2.45 -3.50
CA VAL A 75 0.05 3.69 -3.02
C VAL A 75 0.03 4.75 -4.12
N SER A 76 -0.44 5.95 -3.78
CA SER A 76 -0.44 7.13 -4.65
C SER A 76 0.96 7.76 -4.76
N ALA A 77 1.15 8.66 -5.72
CA ALA A 77 2.41 9.43 -5.83
C ALA A 77 2.74 10.18 -4.53
N ASP A 78 1.76 10.82 -3.89
CA ASP A 78 1.92 11.48 -2.59
C ASP A 78 2.29 10.50 -1.46
N GLY A 79 1.71 9.29 -1.46
CA GLY A 79 2.09 8.24 -0.52
C GLY A 79 3.54 7.80 -0.70
N ARG A 80 4.02 7.70 -1.95
CA ARG A 80 5.44 7.40 -2.22
C ARG A 80 6.37 8.54 -1.81
N ALA A 81 5.94 9.80 -1.91
CA ALA A 81 6.72 10.93 -1.42
C ALA A 81 6.99 10.82 0.09
N LEU A 82 6.02 10.33 0.88
CA LEU A 82 6.19 10.09 2.32
C LEU A 82 7.20 8.98 2.65
N LEU A 83 7.45 8.05 1.72
CA LEU A 83 8.46 6.99 1.83
C LEU A 83 9.83 7.45 1.30
N GLY A 84 9.86 8.31 0.28
CA GLY A 84 11.09 8.84 -0.34
C GLY A 84 11.85 9.84 0.52
N ASP A 85 11.17 10.52 1.44
CA ASP A 85 11.77 11.51 2.37
C ASP A 85 12.86 10.89 3.27
N GLU A 86 12.73 9.61 3.65
CA GLU A 86 13.75 8.89 4.45
C GLU A 86 14.91 8.35 3.60
N ARG A 87 14.68 8.00 2.32
CA ARG A 87 15.78 7.62 1.40
C ARG A 87 16.74 8.77 1.10
N SER A 88 16.29 10.00 1.31
CA SER A 88 17.12 11.21 1.22
C SER A 88 17.85 11.53 2.53
N SER A 89 17.37 11.07 3.70
CA SER A 89 18.03 11.29 5.00
C SER A 89 19.03 10.19 5.37
N GLU A 90 18.81 8.94 4.97
CA GLU A 90 19.75 7.82 5.23
C GLU A 90 21.01 7.87 4.34
N GLN A 91 20.98 8.54 3.18
CA GLN A 91 22.16 8.65 2.29
C GLN A 91 23.19 9.72 2.70
N LEU A 92 22.94 10.49 3.78
CA LEU A 92 23.84 11.56 4.24
C LEU A 92 24.79 11.14 5.38
N THR A 93 24.77 9.88 5.83
CA THR A 93 25.61 9.38 6.95
C THR A 93 26.73 8.44 6.50
N GLU A 94 27.08 8.38 5.22
CA GLU A 94 28.26 7.64 4.74
C GLU A 94 29.17 8.53 3.88
N ARG A 95 29.93 9.42 4.54
CA ARG A 95 31.15 10.05 3.98
C ARG A 95 32.22 10.22 5.04
#